data_AF-A0A935P8Z2-F1
#
_entry.id   AF-A0A935P8Z2-F1
#
_cell.length_a   1.000
_cell.length_b   1.000
_cell.length_c   1.000
_cell.angle_alpha   90.00
_cell.angle_beta   90.00
_cell.angle_gamma   90.00
#
_symmetry.space_group_name_H-M   'P 1'
#
loop_
_entity.id
_entity.type
_entity.pdbx_description
1 polymer ?
#
loop_
_entity_poly.entity_id
_entity_poly.type
_entity_poly.pdbx_seq_one_letter_code
_entity_poly.pdbx_strand_id
1 'polypeptide(L)'
;MKKALAGFVVLGLLAGAGAAFAEDAAKLYGTKCAMCHGKEGKGNPGMSKKFGADALNLLDEASLAKTDDALVKITLEGEGKPGPSGAKPMPAFKGKIKDEDAKALVAYIRGLAPKK
;
A
#
# COMPACT_ATOMS: atom_id res chain seq x y z
N MET A 1 -23.19 5.50 -56.87
CA MET A 1 -22.92 6.39 -55.72
C MET A 1 -23.09 5.56 -54.45
N LYS A 2 -22.03 4.86 -54.03
CA LYS A 2 -21.35 5.06 -52.73
C LYS A 2 -22.33 5.18 -51.56
N LYS A 3 -22.49 4.14 -50.72
CA LYS A 3 -22.07 4.15 -49.29
C LYS A 3 -21.93 2.70 -48.80
N ALA A 4 -20.88 2.50 -48.02
CA ALA A 4 -20.19 1.24 -47.80
C ALA A 4 -20.75 0.44 -46.62
N LEU A 5 -20.46 -0.87 -46.69
CA LEU A 5 -20.58 -1.85 -45.62
C LEU A 5 -19.76 -1.48 -44.37
N ALA A 6 -20.27 -1.98 -43.24
CA ALA A 6 -19.58 -2.66 -42.15
C ALA A 6 -18.40 -1.98 -41.43
N GLY A 7 -18.48 -2.01 -40.10
CA GLY A 7 -17.31 -1.82 -39.24
C GLY A 7 -17.65 -1.29 -37.86
N PHE A 8 -18.42 -2.03 -37.05
CA PHE A 8 -18.40 -1.81 -35.60
C PHE A 8 -17.06 -2.34 -35.09
N VAL A 9 -16.08 -1.46 -35.02
CA VAL A 9 -14.81 -1.70 -34.32
C VAL A 9 -15.15 -1.72 -32.83
N VAL A 10 -15.31 -2.91 -32.26
CA VAL A 10 -15.25 -3.09 -30.80
C VAL A 10 -13.77 -2.94 -30.43
N LEU A 11 -13.37 -1.69 -30.19
CA LEU A 11 -12.05 -1.35 -29.67
C LEU A 11 -12.01 -1.83 -28.21
N GLY A 12 -11.15 -2.80 -27.95
CA GLY A 12 -11.07 -3.51 -26.68
C GLY A 12 -10.89 -2.60 -25.47
N LEU A 13 -11.80 -2.73 -24.50
CA LEU A 13 -11.55 -2.34 -23.12
C LEU A 13 -10.77 -3.47 -22.43
N LEU A 14 -9.45 -3.44 -22.57
CA LEU A 14 -8.51 -4.18 -21.71
C LEU A 14 -7.65 -3.16 -20.96
N ALA A 15 -8.28 -2.38 -20.08
CA ALA A 15 -7.58 -1.44 -19.19
C ALA A 15 -8.15 -1.43 -17.75
N GLY A 16 -8.92 -2.45 -17.36
CA GLY A 16 -9.63 -2.48 -16.07
C GLY A 16 -8.86 -3.06 -14.88
N ALA A 17 -7.75 -3.77 -15.09
CA ALA A 17 -7.11 -4.50 -14.00
C ALA A 17 -6.37 -3.56 -13.02
N GLY A 18 -5.76 -2.47 -13.49
CA GLY A 18 -4.93 -1.61 -12.63
C GLY A 18 -5.72 -0.72 -11.66
N ALA A 19 -6.90 -0.23 -12.07
CA ALA A 19 -7.70 0.69 -11.26
C ALA A 19 -8.41 -0.05 -10.11
N ALA A 20 -9.00 -1.22 -10.39
CA ALA A 20 -9.74 -1.99 -9.40
C ALA A 20 -8.86 -2.39 -8.20
N PHE A 21 -7.67 -2.95 -8.44
CA PHE A 21 -6.75 -3.31 -7.36
C PHE A 21 -6.19 -2.09 -6.61
N ALA A 22 -6.01 -0.94 -7.28
CA ALA A 22 -5.54 0.28 -6.64
C ALA A 22 -6.59 0.91 -5.72
N GLU A 23 -7.86 0.92 -6.12
CA GLU A 23 -8.97 1.39 -5.28
C GLU A 23 -9.17 0.49 -4.05
N ASP A 24 -9.07 -0.83 -4.23
CA ASP A 24 -9.12 -1.80 -3.13
C ASP A 24 -7.93 -1.65 -2.18
N ALA A 25 -6.71 -1.48 -2.71
CA ALA A 25 -5.51 -1.27 -1.90
C ALA A 25 -5.56 0.06 -1.14
N ALA A 26 -6.00 1.15 -1.77
CA ALA A 26 -6.15 2.45 -1.12
C ALA A 26 -7.17 2.40 0.04
N LYS A 27 -8.30 1.73 -0.18
CA LYS A 27 -9.32 1.52 0.86
C LYS A 27 -8.80 0.63 1.99
N LEU A 28 -8.11 -0.45 1.66
CA LEU A 28 -7.51 -1.34 2.65
C LEU A 28 -6.44 -0.61 3.48
N TYR A 29 -5.57 0.16 2.82
CA TYR A 29 -4.57 1.01 3.46
C TYR A 29 -5.23 2.00 4.43
N GLY A 30 -6.25 2.71 3.96
CA GLY A 30 -7.00 3.68 4.77
C GLY A 30 -7.64 3.08 6.03
N THR A 31 -8.08 1.82 5.95
CA THR A 31 -8.79 1.15 7.06
C THR A 31 -7.88 0.39 8.02
N LYS A 32 -6.71 -0.08 7.58
CA LYS A 32 -5.83 -0.95 8.37
C LYS A 32 -4.46 -0.35 8.68
N CYS A 33 -3.93 0.52 7.80
CA CYS A 33 -2.54 0.97 7.85
C CYS A 33 -2.42 2.44 8.26
N ALA A 34 -3.29 3.30 7.71
CA ALA A 34 -3.21 4.75 7.82
C ALA A 34 -3.35 5.28 9.26
N MET A 35 -3.95 4.51 10.17
CA MET A 35 -4.05 4.87 11.58
C MET A 35 -2.67 5.06 12.22
N CYS A 36 -1.69 4.23 11.85
CA CYS A 36 -0.32 4.32 12.37
C CYS A 36 0.62 4.97 11.35
N HIS A 37 0.53 4.61 10.07
CA HIS A 37 1.44 5.08 9.03
C HIS A 37 1.02 6.41 8.38
N GLY A 38 -0.11 6.99 8.80
CA GLY A 38 -0.66 8.21 8.22
C GLY A 38 -1.29 7.96 6.84
N LYS A 39 -2.10 8.89 6.35
CA LYS A 39 -2.74 8.76 5.03
C LYS A 39 -1.73 8.88 3.88
N GLU A 40 -0.67 9.64 4.09
CA GLU A 40 0.40 9.87 3.10
C GLU A 40 1.60 8.94 3.28
N GLY A 41 1.54 7.93 4.17
CA GLY A 41 2.68 7.05 4.45
C GLY A 41 3.82 7.67 5.26
N LYS A 42 3.72 8.92 5.71
CA LYS A 42 4.77 9.65 6.45
C LYS A 42 4.78 9.36 7.96
N GLY A 43 3.95 8.44 8.43
CA GLY A 43 3.68 8.22 9.85
C GLY A 43 2.59 9.16 10.38
N ASN A 44 1.77 8.67 11.31
CA ASN A 44 0.78 9.50 12.01
C ASN A 44 1.48 10.29 13.14
N PRO A 45 1.50 11.64 13.10
CA PRO A 45 2.15 12.46 14.12
C PRO A 45 1.64 12.21 15.55
N GLY A 46 0.35 11.88 15.70
CA GLY A 46 -0.24 11.55 17.00
C GLY A 46 0.26 10.23 17.59
N MET A 47 0.78 9.34 16.73
CA MET A 47 1.31 8.02 17.11
C MET A 47 2.84 8.03 17.24
N SER A 48 3.54 8.98 16.61
CA SER A 48 5.01 9.09 16.63
C SER A 48 5.62 9.08 18.04
N LYS A 49 4.99 9.70 19.05
CA LYS A 49 5.48 9.66 20.44
C LYS A 49 5.41 8.27 21.08
N LYS A 50 4.43 7.45 20.68
CA LYS A 50 4.22 6.10 21.24
C LYS A 50 5.11 5.04 20.60
N PHE A 51 5.32 5.15 19.29
CA PHE A 51 6.00 4.12 18.49
C PHE A 51 7.43 4.52 18.06
N GLY A 52 7.81 5.79 18.23
CA GLY A 52 9.01 6.36 17.61
C GLY A 52 8.65 7.02 16.28
N ALA A 53 9.15 8.24 16.05
CA ALA A 53 8.76 9.04 14.88
C ALA A 53 9.14 8.37 13.56
N ASP A 54 10.33 7.78 13.51
CA ASP A 54 10.88 7.20 12.28
C ASP A 54 10.29 5.82 11.97
N ALA A 55 9.85 5.08 13.00
CA ALA A 55 9.33 3.72 12.85
C ALA A 55 8.00 3.64 12.08
N LEU A 56 7.28 4.75 11.92
CA LEU A 56 5.98 4.79 11.25
C LEU A 56 6.05 5.35 9.83
N ASN A 57 7.18 5.92 9.41
CA ASN A 57 7.34 6.49 8.08
C ASN A 57 7.69 5.38 7.08
N LEU A 58 6.81 5.15 6.11
CA LEU A 58 6.98 4.17 5.04
C LEU A 58 7.77 4.71 3.84
N LEU A 59 8.05 6.03 3.84
CA LEU A 59 8.70 6.75 2.74
C LEU A 59 10.11 7.20 3.11
N ASP A 60 10.62 6.78 4.26
CA ASP A 60 12.01 7.01 4.66
C ASP A 60 12.97 6.14 3.83
N GLU A 61 14.25 6.51 3.84
CA GLU A 61 15.27 5.79 3.06
C GLU A 61 15.32 4.30 3.44
N ALA A 62 15.18 3.99 4.73
CA ALA A 62 15.22 2.63 5.23
C ALA A 62 14.04 1.77 4.75
N SER A 63 12.84 2.33 4.60
CA SER A 63 11.68 1.62 4.03
C SER A 63 11.78 1.54 2.52
N LEU A 64 12.22 2.60 1.85
CA LEU A 64 12.35 2.62 0.40
C LEU A 64 13.45 1.69 -0.11
N ALA A 65 14.51 1.46 0.67
CA ALA A 65 15.59 0.54 0.36
C ALA A 65 15.20 -0.95 0.45
N LYS A 66 14.09 -1.30 1.12
CA LYS A 66 13.61 -2.68 1.18
C LYS A 66 13.08 -3.13 -0.18
N THR A 67 13.13 -4.42 -0.48
CA THR A 67 12.48 -4.99 -1.65
C THR A 67 10.96 -5.10 -1.43
N ASP A 68 10.19 -5.20 -2.51
CA ASP A 68 8.74 -5.37 -2.41
C ASP A 68 8.37 -6.66 -1.67
N ASP A 69 9.09 -7.76 -1.91
CA ASP A 69 8.90 -9.01 -1.18
C ASP A 69 9.15 -8.88 0.33
N ALA A 70 10.17 -8.10 0.72
CA ALA A 70 10.42 -7.81 2.12
C ALA A 70 9.27 -7.02 2.75
N LEU A 71 8.73 -6.02 2.04
CA LEU A 71 7.58 -5.23 2.50
C LEU A 71 6.30 -6.07 2.58
N VAL A 72 6.08 -6.99 1.63
CA VAL A 72 4.96 -7.94 1.68
C VAL A 72 5.11 -8.85 2.89
N LYS A 73 6.30 -9.40 3.12
CA LYS A 73 6.58 -10.24 4.29
C LYS A 73 6.35 -9.49 5.59
N ILE A 74 6.85 -8.27 5.73
CA ILE A 74 6.62 -7.41 6.90
C ILE A 74 5.12 -7.15 7.11
N THR A 75 4.38 -6.90 6.02
CA THR A 75 2.92 -6.69 6.11
C THR A 75 2.20 -7.95 6.62
N LEU A 76 2.59 -9.13 6.13
CA LEU A 76 1.94 -10.38 6.51
C LEU A 76 2.36 -10.85 7.92
N GLU A 77 3.64 -10.76 8.25
CA GLU A 77 4.21 -11.31 9.48
C GLU A 77 4.31 -10.31 10.64
N GLY A 78 4.22 -9.00 10.34
CA GLY A 78 4.54 -7.94 11.29
C GLY A 78 6.06 -7.77 11.47
N GLU A 79 6.47 -6.63 12.00
CA GLU A 79 7.88 -6.32 12.30
C GLU A 79 8.00 -5.29 13.43
N GLY A 80 9.21 -5.16 13.96
CA GLY A 80 9.61 -4.05 14.81
C GLY A 80 9.77 -4.47 16.26
N LYS A 81 10.23 -3.51 17.06
CA LYS A 81 10.37 -3.67 18.51
C LYS A 81 9.24 -2.93 19.21
N PRO A 82 8.94 -3.27 20.47
CA PRO A 82 8.04 -2.45 21.26
C PRO A 82 8.53 -0.99 21.29
N GLY A 83 7.62 -0.05 21.09
CA GLY A 83 7.93 1.37 21.12
C GLY A 83 8.22 1.88 22.54
N PRO A 84 8.72 3.11 22.68
CA PRO A 84 9.18 3.69 23.96
C PRO A 84 8.10 3.74 25.05
N SER A 85 6.82 3.69 24.69
CA SER A 85 5.70 3.65 25.65
C SER A 85 5.07 2.27 25.81
N GLY A 86 5.83 1.20 25.54
CA GLY A 86 5.29 -0.16 25.51
C GLY A 86 4.34 -0.41 24.32
N ALA A 87 4.40 0.46 23.31
CA ALA A 87 3.61 0.28 22.10
C ALA A 87 3.96 -1.06 21.45
N LYS A 88 2.96 -1.83 21.04
CA LYS A 88 3.19 -3.12 20.39
C LYS A 88 3.93 -2.90 19.05
N PRO A 89 4.76 -3.87 18.61
CA PRO A 89 5.32 -3.85 17.28
C PRO A 89 4.22 -3.89 16.19
N MET A 90 4.60 -3.68 14.94
CA MET A 90 3.66 -3.75 13.82
C MET A 90 2.99 -5.14 13.80
N PRO A 91 1.64 -5.20 13.78
CA PRO A 91 0.93 -6.47 13.84
C PRO A 91 1.03 -7.24 12.52
N ALA A 92 0.94 -8.57 12.63
CA ALA A 92 0.77 -9.46 11.49
C ALA A 92 -0.64 -9.33 10.86
N PHE A 93 -0.68 -9.28 9.53
CA PHE A 93 -1.93 -9.31 8.75
C PHE A 93 -2.17 -10.62 8.00
N LYS A 94 -1.27 -11.62 8.11
CA LYS A 94 -1.49 -12.96 7.56
C LYS A 94 -2.83 -13.54 8.06
N GLY A 95 -3.64 -14.02 7.12
CA GLY A 95 -4.99 -14.54 7.39
C GLY A 95 -6.05 -13.46 7.67
N LYS A 96 -5.67 -12.17 7.75
CA LYS A 96 -6.60 -11.03 7.83
C LYS A 96 -6.78 -10.31 6.49
N ILE A 97 -5.79 -10.44 5.61
CA ILE A 97 -5.80 -9.98 4.22
C ILE A 97 -5.29 -11.11 3.33
N LYS A 98 -5.56 -11.05 2.03
CA LYS A 98 -5.00 -12.00 1.06
C LYS A 98 -3.57 -11.62 0.69
N ASP A 99 -2.80 -12.58 0.20
CA ASP A 99 -1.43 -12.34 -0.22
C ASP A 99 -1.37 -11.38 -1.42
N GLU A 100 -2.37 -11.43 -2.31
CA GLU A 100 -2.54 -10.49 -3.41
C GLU A 100 -2.82 -9.07 -2.92
N ASP A 101 -3.64 -8.92 -1.87
CA ASP A 101 -3.93 -7.63 -1.26
C ASP A 101 -2.66 -7.03 -0.61
N ALA A 102 -1.81 -7.88 -0.01
CA ALA A 102 -0.52 -7.44 0.53
C ALA A 102 0.42 -6.91 -0.57
N LYS A 103 0.47 -7.57 -1.73
CA LYS A 103 1.24 -7.08 -2.90
C LYS A 103 0.66 -5.76 -3.43
N ALA A 104 -0.66 -5.67 -3.54
CA ALA A 104 -1.33 -4.45 -3.99
C ALA A 104 -1.11 -3.28 -3.02
N LEU A 105 -1.09 -3.54 -1.69
CA LEU A 105 -0.74 -2.56 -0.68
C LEU A 105 0.69 -2.05 -0.84
N VAL A 106 1.66 -2.93 -1.07
CA VAL A 106 3.05 -2.51 -1.30
C VAL A 106 3.16 -1.64 -2.56
N ALA A 107 2.51 -2.04 -3.66
CA ALA A 107 2.47 -1.22 -4.87
C ALA A 107 1.83 0.16 -4.62
N TYR A 108 0.74 0.21 -3.83
CA TYR A 108 0.11 1.46 -3.41
C TYR A 108 1.06 2.34 -2.58
N ILE A 109 1.76 1.77 -1.60
CA ILE A 109 2.75 2.48 -0.76
C ILE A 109 3.89 3.04 -1.61
N ARG A 110 4.39 2.29 -2.60
CA ARG A 110 5.38 2.80 -3.56
C ARG A 110 4.87 4.00 -4.34
N GLY A 111 3.58 4.00 -4.69
CA GLY A 111 2.92 5.13 -5.34
C GLY A 111 2.79 6.39 -4.47
N LEU A 112 2.91 6.28 -3.15
CA LEU A 112 2.92 7.43 -2.23
C LEU A 112 4.29 8.11 -2.13
N ALA A 113 5.37 7.43 -2.53
CA ALA A 113 6.70 8.01 -2.51
C ALA A 113 6.75 9.24 -3.44
N PRO A 114 7.47 10.31 -3.05
CA PRO A 114 7.64 11.46 -3.92
C PRO A 114 8.29 11.02 -5.22
N LYS A 115 7.67 11.41 -6.34
CA LYS A 115 8.25 11.19 -7.67
C LYS A 115 9.54 12.01 -7.75
N LYS A 116 10.67 11.32 -7.93
CA LYS A 116 11.97 11.95 -8.19
C LYS A 116 11.96 12.65 -9.54
#